data_AF-A0A7J0GMI4-F1
#
_entry.id   AF-A0A7J0GMI4-F1
#
_cell.length_a   1.000
_cell.length_b   1.000
_cell.length_c   1.000
_cell.angle_alpha   90.00
_cell.angle_beta   90.00
_cell.angle_gamma   90.00
#
_symmetry.space_group_name_H-M   'P 1'
#
loop_
_entity.id
_entity.type
_entity.pdbx_description
1 polymer ?
#
loop_
_entity_poly.entity_id
_entity_poly.type
_entity_poly.pdbx_seq_one_letter_code
_entity_poly.pdbx_strand_id
1 'polypeptide(L)' 'MSVQEVVDFVREQKNTENKLLVVCERVLDNCIAPCVEGRSGCDNMTMILVQFKKPTLTGRTDDVLWQHRGLETSD' A
#
# COMPACT_ATOMS: atom_id res chain seq x y z
N MET A 1 -6.70 12.31 3.53
CA MET A 1 -6.74 11.45 2.33
C MET A 1 -7.79 10.37 2.53
N SER A 2 -8.53 10.01 1.49
CA SER A 2 -9.40 8.84 1.46
C SER A 2 -8.58 7.55 1.35
N VAL A 3 -9.20 6.40 1.64
CA VAL A 3 -8.53 5.09 1.54
C VAL A 3 -8.02 4.83 0.12
N GLN A 4 -8.83 5.16 -0.90
CA GLN A 4 -8.45 4.91 -2.30
C GLN A 4 -7.27 5.79 -2.72
N GLU A 5 -7.27 7.07 -2.32
CA GLU A 5 -6.14 7.97 -2.57
C GLU A 5 -4.84 7.46 -1.92
N VAL A 6 -4.91 6.88 -0.71
CA VAL A 6 -3.74 6.26 -0.07
C VAL A 6 -3.26 5.05 -0.86
N VAL A 7 -4.17 4.18 -1.33
CA VAL A 7 -3.80 3.01 -2.14
C VAL A 7 -3.09 3.43 -3.43
N ASP A 8 -3.64 4.40 -4.14
CA ASP A 8 -3.09 4.85 -5.42
C ASP A 8 -1.76 5.58 -5.22
N PHE A 9 -1.66 6.42 -4.19
CA PHE A 9 -0.40 7.07 -3.83
C PHE A 9 0.69 6.05 -3.46
N VAL A 10 0.38 5.03 -2.64
CA VAL A 10 1.34 3.97 -2.29
C VAL A 10 1.81 3.20 -3.53
N ARG A 11 0.91 2.90 -4.48
CA ARG A 11 1.27 2.23 -5.74
C ARG A 11 2.24 3.06 -6.57
N GLU A 12 1.96 4.36 -6.70
CA GLU A 12 2.83 5.30 -7.42
C GLU A 12 4.21 5.40 -6.76
N GLN A 13 4.26 5.66 -5.45
CA GLN A 13 5.52 5.80 -4.72
C GLN A 13 6.36 4.51 -4.73
N LYS A 14 5.72 3.33 -4.71
CA LYS A 14 6.45 2.06 -4.78
C LYS A 14 7.12 1.82 -6.14
N ASN A 15 6.67 2.48 -7.20
CA ASN A 15 7.32 2.36 -8.51
C ASN A 15 8.60 3.19 -8.61
N THR A 16 8.74 4.22 -7.78
CA THR A 16 9.89 5.14 -7.79
C THR A 16 10.86 4.88 -6.65
N GLU A 17 10.37 4.42 -5.50
CA GLU A 17 11.16 4.19 -4.30
C GLU A 17 11.55 2.72 -4.10
N ASN A 18 12.84 2.49 -3.83
CA ASN A 18 13.38 1.15 -3.58
C ASN A 18 13.18 0.66 -2.13
N LYS A 19 12.87 1.56 -1.20
CA LYS A 19 12.73 1.27 0.23
C LYS A 19 11.30 1.55 0.67
N LEU A 20 10.61 0.54 1.21
CA LEU A 20 9.25 0.68 1.72
C LEU A 20 9.12 1.73 2.82
N LEU A 21 10.18 1.93 3.62
CA LEU A 21 10.21 2.97 4.65
C LEU A 21 10.01 4.37 4.06
N VAL A 22 10.64 4.69 2.92
CA VAL A 22 10.50 6.00 2.27
C VAL A 22 9.08 6.20 1.76
N VAL A 23 8.44 5.13 1.28
CA VAL A 23 7.02 5.17 0.90
C VAL A 23 6.14 5.49 2.10
N CYS A 24 6.38 4.84 3.25
CA CYS A 24 5.65 5.12 4.49
C CYS A 24 5.82 6.57 4.95
N GLU A 25 7.06 7.09 4.95
CA GLU A 25 7.36 8.48 5.31
C GLU A 25 6.57 9.47 4.45
N ARG A 26 6.58 9.28 3.12
CA ARG A 26 5.84 10.16 2.19
C ARG A 26 4.32 10.12 2.39
N VAL A 27 3.76 8.96 2.72
CA VAL A 27 2.33 8.86 3.03
C VAL A 27 2.01 9.64 4.30
N LEU A 28 2.82 9.46 5.35
CA LEU A 28 2.64 10.15 6.62
C LEU A 28 2.79 11.66 6.45
N ASP A 29 3.81 12.13 5.74
CA ASP A 29 4.05 13.56 5.46
C ASP A 29 2.84 14.21 4.77
N ASN A 30 2.23 13.53 3.80
CA ASN A 30 1.03 13.99 3.13
C ASN A 30 -0.23 13.98 4.02
N CYS A 31 -0.20 13.23 5.12
CA CYS A 31 -1.27 13.17 6.09
C CYS A 31 -1.08 14.14 7.25
N ILE A 32 0.10 14.76 7.43
CA ILE A 32 0.33 15.76 8.46
C ILE A 32 -0.49 17.02 8.15
N ALA A 33 -1.31 17.44 9.11
CA ALA A 33 -2.06 18.68 8.98
C ALA A 33 -1.12 19.90 9.01
N PRO A 34 -1.25 20.86 8.09
CA PRO A 34 -0.38 22.04 8.07
C PRO A 34 -0.65 23.05 9.20
N CYS A 35 -1.80 22.93 9.89
CA CYS A 35 -2.14 23.69 11.10
C CYS A 35 -3.29 23.00 11.86
N VAL A 36 -3.41 23.29 13.17
CA VAL A 36 -4.27 22.58 14.15
C VAL A 36 -5.78 22.84 13.97
N GLU A 37 -6.19 23.71 13.04
CA GLU A 37 -7.60 24.01 12.82
C GLU A 37 -8.35 22.88 12.08
N GLY A 38 -8.81 21.90 12.85
CA GLY A 38 -9.90 20.99 12.46
C GLY A 38 -9.61 20.03 11.29
N ARG A 39 -8.34 19.82 10.93
CA ARG A 39 -7.93 18.94 9.82
C ARG A 39 -7.47 17.58 10.32
N SER A 40 -7.78 16.54 9.54
CA SER A 40 -7.21 15.19 9.68
C SER A 40 -5.68 15.27 9.61
N GLY A 41 -4.98 14.55 10.50
CA GLY A 41 -3.51 14.60 10.58
C GLY A 41 -2.91 15.25 11.82
N CYS A 42 -3.73 15.58 12.82
CA CYS A 42 -3.28 16.19 14.09
C CYS A 42 -3.07 15.17 15.23
N ASP A 43 -3.28 13.88 14.98
CA ASP A 43 -3.09 12.80 15.95
C ASP A 43 -1.82 11.99 15.59
N ASN A 44 -1.40 11.11 16.49
CA ASN A 44 -0.33 10.16 16.25
C ASN A 44 -0.68 9.26 15.06
N MET A 45 0.11 9.35 13.99
CA MET A 45 -0.06 8.52 12.81
C MET A 45 0.97 7.39 12.83
N THR A 46 0.52 6.17 12.53
CA THR A 46 1.37 4.99 12.40
C THR A 46 0.96 4.23 11.15
N MET A 47 1.94 3.83 10.34
CA MET A 47 1.72 3.05 9.12
C MET A 47 2.55 1.78 9.15
N ILE A 48 1.95 0.67 8.73
CA ILE A 48 2.63 -0.60 8.47
C ILE A 48 2.41 -0.94 7.00
N LEU A 49 3.50 -1.09 6.24
CA LEU A 49 3.45 -1.49 4.84
C LEU A 49 4.07 -2.87 4.66
N VAL A 50 3.28 -3.84 4.20
CA VAL A 50 3.72 -5.21 3.97
C VAL A 50 3.75 -5.49 2.47
N GLN A 51 4.93 -5.84 1.94
CA GLN A 51 5.08 -6.29 0.56
C GLN A 51 5.15 -7.81 0.52
N PHE A 52 4.13 -8.43 -0.07
CA PHE A 52 4.16 -9.86 -0.36
C PHE A 52 5.21 -10.17 -1.42
N LYS A 53 6.05 -11.17 -1.15
CA LYS A 53 6.94 -11.72 -2.18
C LYS A 53 6.10 -12.40 -3.24
N LYS A 54 6.50 -12.29 -4.51
CA LYS A 54 5.92 -13.14 -5.55
C LYS A 54 6.14 -14.59 -5.12
N PRO A 55 5.14 -15.47 -5.22
CA PRO A 55 5.36 -16.88 -4.96
C PRO A 55 6.48 -17.35 -5.89
N THR A 56 7.55 -17.86 -5.30
CA THR A 56 8.61 -18.52 -6.03
C THR A 56 8.01 -19.80 -6.58
N LEU A 57 7.76 -19.85 -7.90
CA LEU A 57 7.38 -21.07 -8.61
C LEU A 57 8.60 -22.02 -8.66
N THR A 58 9.11 -22.43 -7.51
CA THR A 58 10.14 -23.46 -7.39
C THR A 58 9.42 -24.80 -7.23
N GLY A 59 9.03 -25.39 -8.36
CA GLY A 59 8.97 -26.84 -8.53
C GLY A 59 7.88 -27.63 -7.82
N ARG A 60 6.69 -27.06 -7.57
CA ARG A 60 5.51 -27.89 -7.26
C ARG A 60 4.33 -27.45 -8.12
N THR A 61 3.96 -28.33 -9.04
CA THR A 61 2.98 -28.13 -10.11
C THR A 61 1.54 -27.91 -9.65
N ASP A 62 1.28 -27.78 -8.35
CA ASP A 62 -0.09 -27.76 -7.80
C ASP A 62 -0.58 -26.34 -7.43
N ASP A 63 0.30 -25.32 -7.42
CA ASP A 63 -0.03 -23.98 -6.92
C ASP A 63 -0.52 -22.99 -8.01
N VAL A 64 -0.44 -23.36 -9.30
CA VAL A 64 -0.72 -22.45 -10.44
C VAL A 64 -2.22 -22.15 -10.61
N LEU A 65 -3.11 -22.90 -9.94
CA LEU A 65 -4.56 -22.73 -10.07
C LEU A 65 -5.15 -21.58 -9.22
N TRP A 66 -4.43 -21.10 -8.19
CA TRP A 66 -4.94 -20.05 -7.30
C TRP A 66 -4.70 -18.63 -7.79
N GLN A 67 -3.77 -18.40 -8.73
CA GLN A 67 -3.42 -17.04 -9.16
C GLN A 67 -4.29 -16.46 -10.29
N HIS A 68 -5.11 -17.28 -10.95
CA HIS A 68 -6.01 -16.81 -12.02
C HIS A 68 -7.46 -16.57 -11.58
N ARG A 69 -7.81 -16.75 -10.31
CA ARG A 69 -9.21 -16.65 -9.84
C ARG A 69 -9.47 -15.54 -8.81
N GLY A 70 -8.64 -14.50 -8.80
CA GLY A 70 -8.73 -13.38 -7.85
C GLY A 70 -9.09 -12.02 -8.45
N LEU A 71 -9.37 -11.95 -9.74
CA LEU A 71 -9.94 -10.80 -10.43
C LEU A 71 -11.00 -11.36 -11.37
N GLU A 72 -12.24 -10.86 -11.29
CA GLU A 72 -13.49 -11.33 -11.94
C GLU A 72 -14.34 -12.29 -11.09
N THR A 73 -15.23 -11.76 -10.23
CA THR A 73 -16.66 -11.43 -10.52
C THR A 73 -17.48 -11.20 -9.22
N SER A 74 -18.40 -10.22 -9.30
CA SER A 74 -19.70 -10.06 -8.60
C SER A 74 -19.71 -9.96 -7.06
N ASP A 75 -20.26 -8.94 -6.40
CA ASP A 75 -21.23 -7.86 -6.72
C ASP A 75 -20.72 -6.47 -6.31
#